data_AF-A0A1X7U7F8-F1
#
_entry.id   AF-A0A1X7U7F8-F1
#
_cell.length_a   1.000
_cell.length_b   1.000
_cell.length_c   1.000
_cell.angle_alpha   90.00
_cell.angle_beta   90.00
_cell.angle_gamma   90.00
#
_symmetry.space_group_name_H-M   'P 1'
#
loop_
_entity.id
_entity.type
_entity.pdbx_description
1 polymer ?
#
loop_
_entity_poly.entity_id
_entity_poly.type
_entity_poly.pdbx_seq_one_letter_code
_entity_poly.pdbx_strand_id
1 'polypeptide(L)' 'YVDESGTRVRGDCHLLLGLVGYFVIGFEVPSYPVYFSTSPQDTPTHWHQRIFFLNEPIQVETGDLLCGSISCYKN' A
#
# COMPACT_ATOMS: atom_id res chain seq x y z
N TYR A 1 -5.67 0.11 -8.93
CA TYR A 1 -7.07 0.45 -8.73
C TYR A 1 -7.27 0.70 -7.25
N VAL A 2 -7.24 1.98 -6.86
CA VAL A 2 -7.70 2.38 -5.53
C VAL A 2 -9.22 2.31 -5.64
N ASP A 3 -9.85 1.43 -4.88
CA ASP A 3 -11.31 1.43 -4.83
C ASP A 3 -11.79 2.79 -4.29
N GLU A 4 -12.96 3.23 -4.72
CA GLU A 4 -13.57 4.48 -4.23
C GLU A 4 -14.02 4.37 -2.75
N SER A 5 -13.68 3.29 -2.06
CA SER A 5 -14.18 2.96 -0.72
C SER A 5 -13.19 3.24 0.42
N GLY A 6 -11.99 3.74 0.12
CA GLY A 6 -10.97 4.14 1.12
C GLY A 6 -10.37 2.96 1.90
N THR A 7 -9.37 3.23 2.75
CA THR A 7 -8.68 2.16 3.48
C THR A 7 -9.24 2.02 4.89
N ARG A 8 -9.75 0.84 5.24
CA ARG A 8 -10.22 0.54 6.61
C ARG A 8 -9.09 0.12 7.53
N VAL A 9 -9.04 0.71 8.72
CA VAL A 9 -8.13 0.30 9.79
C VAL A 9 -8.60 -1.04 10.38
N ARG A 10 -7.70 -2.03 10.45
CA ARG A 10 -8.04 -3.40 10.86
C ARG A 10 -7.29 -3.92 12.09
N GLY A 11 -6.33 -3.16 12.62
CA GLY A 11 -5.47 -3.61 13.71
C GLY A 11 -5.50 -2.66 14.90
N ASP A 12 -5.11 -3.17 16.07
CA ASP A 12 -5.19 -2.49 17.37
C ASP A 12 -4.10 -1.42 17.56
N CYS A 13 -3.51 -0.93 16.47
CA CYS A 13 -2.51 0.13 16.49
C CYS A 13 -3.20 1.49 16.47
N HIS A 14 -3.00 2.28 17.52
CA HIS A 14 -3.68 3.57 17.67
C HIS A 14 -3.01 4.74 16.94
N LEU A 15 -1.89 4.50 16.24
CA LEU A 15 -1.11 5.54 15.57
C LEU A 15 -0.72 5.11 14.14
N LEU A 16 -1.13 5.91 13.17
CA LEU A 16 -0.70 5.84 11.78
C LEU A 16 0.46 6.79 11.56
N LEU A 17 1.63 6.25 11.20
CA LEU A 17 2.87 7.04 10.99
C LEU A 17 3.18 7.30 9.51
N GLY A 18 2.59 6.53 8.61
CA GLY A 18 2.97 6.56 7.21
C GLY A 18 2.20 5.56 6.38
N LEU A 19 2.33 5.71 5.07
CA LEU A 19 1.77 4.81 4.07
C LEU A 19 2.89 3.97 3.49
N VAL A 20 2.64 2.68 3.27
CA VAL A 20 3.58 1.77 2.61
C VAL A 20 3.06 1.48 1.20
N GLY A 21 3.85 1.84 0.19
CA GLY A 21 3.62 1.54 -1.20
C GLY A 21 4.46 0.34 -1.66
N TYR A 22 3.82 -0.55 -2.41
CA TYR A 22 4.45 -1.66 -3.14
C TYR A 22 3.75 -1.83 -4.49
N PHE A 23 4.30 -2.70 -5.34
CA PHE A 23 3.73 -2.96 -6.66
C PHE A 23 3.75 -4.45 -6.99
N VAL A 24 2.92 -4.82 -7.95
CA VAL A 24 2.87 -6.16 -8.54
C VAL A 24 3.04 -5.99 -10.04
N ILE A 25 3.86 -6.84 -10.65
CA ILE A 25 3.98 -6.95 -12.11
C ILE A 25 3.40 -8.30 -12.50
N GLY A 26 2.38 -8.26 -13.35
CA GLY A 26 1.84 -9.44 -14.03
C GLY A 26 2.27 -9.45 -15.48
N PHE A 27 2.46 -10.65 -16.03
CA PHE A 27 2.73 -10.90 -17.43
C PHE A 27 1.58 -11.69 -18.03
N GLU A 28 1.06 -11.21 -19.15
CA GLU A 28 0.04 -11.92 -19.91
C GLU A 28 0.70 -13.06 -20.69
N VAL A 29 0.53 -14.29 -20.20
CA VAL A 29 0.94 -15.48 -20.93
C VAL A 29 -0.23 -16.48 -21.02
N PRO A 30 -0.34 -17.27 -22.10
CA PRO A 30 -1.57 -18.01 -22.40
C PRO A 30 -1.89 -19.15 -21.42
N SER A 31 -0.86 -19.71 -20.78
CA SER A 31 -0.95 -21.03 -20.15
C SER A 31 -1.08 -20.99 -18.63
N TYR A 32 -0.58 -19.93 -17.98
CA TYR A 32 -0.61 -19.77 -16.52
C TYR A 32 -0.27 -18.33 -16.13
N PRO A 33 -0.73 -17.83 -14.97
CA PRO A 33 -0.35 -16.50 -14.52
C PRO A 33 1.14 -16.46 -14.17
N VAL A 34 1.86 -15.48 -14.72
CA VAL A 34 3.22 -15.14 -14.31
C VAL A 34 3.17 -13.77 -13.67
N TYR A 35 3.62 -13.68 -12.43
CA TYR A 35 3.71 -12.40 -11.75
C TYR A 35 4.82 -12.43 -10.71
N PHE A 36 5.24 -11.24 -10.30
CA PHE A 36 5.98 -11.07 -9.05
C PHE A 36 5.44 -9.84 -8.32
N SER A 37 5.65 -9.82 -7.01
CA SER A 37 5.14 -8.79 -6.11
C SER A 37 6.25 -8.29 -5.21
N THR A 38 6.17 -7.01 -4.84
CA THR A 38 7.03 -6.40 -3.83
C THR A 38 6.29 -6.17 -2.50
N SER A 39 5.13 -6.81 -2.31
CA SER A 39 4.36 -6.77 -1.06
C SER A 39 5.23 -7.14 0.14
N PRO A 40 5.01 -6.52 1.31
CA PRO A 40 5.67 -6.94 2.55
C PRO A 40 5.37 -8.39 2.96
N GLN A 41 4.32 -9.01 2.38
CA GLN A 41 3.95 -10.40 2.65
C GLN A 41 4.61 -11.41 1.70
N ASP A 42 5.30 -10.94 0.66
CA ASP A 42 5.95 -11.77 -0.35
C ASP A 42 7.47 -11.87 -0.12
N THR A 43 8.15 -12.71 -0.92
CA THR A 43 9.62 -12.84 -0.85
C THR A 43 10.30 -11.50 -1.13
N PRO A 44 11.27 -11.06 -0.29
CA PRO A 44 11.94 -9.77 -0.47
C PRO A 44 12.61 -9.62 -1.84
N THR A 45 12.46 -8.45 -2.44
CA THR A 45 13.13 -8.07 -3.69
C THR A 45 14.08 -6.91 -3.46
N HIS A 46 15.00 -6.66 -4.40
CA HIS A 46 15.92 -5.52 -4.35
C HIS A 46 15.20 -4.15 -4.41
N TRP A 47 13.92 -4.11 -4.79
CA TRP A 47 13.13 -2.88 -4.76
C TRP A 47 12.63 -2.51 -3.37
N HIS A 48 12.58 -3.48 -2.44
CA HIS A 48 11.95 -3.32 -1.13
C HIS A 48 10.53 -2.72 -1.25
N GLN A 49 10.05 -2.05 -0.19
CA GLN A 49 8.85 -1.23 -0.20
C GLN A 49 9.22 0.26 -0.09
N ARG A 50 8.30 1.15 -0.45
CA ARG A 50 8.46 2.59 -0.23
C ARG A 50 7.57 3.06 0.90
N ILE A 51 8.15 3.79 1.85
CA ILE A 51 7.44 4.38 2.99
C ILE A 51 7.28 5.87 2.72
N PHE A 52 6.05 6.35 2.82
CA PHE A 52 5.68 7.77 2.81
C PHE A 52 5.29 8.14 4.23
N PHE A 53 6.23 8.71 4.99
CA PHE A 53 5.95 9.17 6.34
C PHE A 53 4.98 10.35 6.32
N LEU A 54 4.09 10.39 7.29
CA LEU A 54 3.28 11.56 7.58
C LEU A 54 4.12 12.56 8.38
N ASN A 55 3.86 13.85 8.20
CA ASN A 55 4.53 14.90 8.98
C ASN A 55 4.24 14.75 10.47
N GLU A 56 3.02 14.33 10.81
CA GLU A 56 2.58 14.05 12.18
C GLU A 56 1.81 12.73 12.22
N PRO A 57 1.93 11.94 13.31
CA PRO A 57 1.14 10.75 13.51
C PRO A 57 -0.37 11.05 13.56
N ILE A 58 -1.18 10.18 12.98
CA ILE A 58 -2.65 10.28 13.06
C ILE A 58 -3.16 9.22 14.05
N GLN A 59 -3.98 9.64 15.02
CA GLN A 59 -4.69 8.72 15.90
C GLN A 59 -5.77 7.98 15.11
N VAL A 60 -5.82 6.65 15.23
CA VAL A 60 -6.78 5.81 14.52
C VAL A 60 -7.33 4.70 15.41
N GLU A 61 -8.54 4.25 15.12
CA GLU A 61 -9.19 3.11 15.75
C GLU A 61 -9.58 2.04 14.70
N THR A 62 -9.66 0.78 15.13
CA THR A 62 -10.15 -0.30 14.27
C THR A 62 -11.56 0.03 13.79
N GLY A 63 -11.76 -0.02 12.47
CA GLY A 63 -13.02 0.36 11.83
C GLY A 63 -13.02 1.74 11.18
N ASP A 64 -12.08 2.61 11.56
CA ASP A 64 -11.92 3.93 10.94
C ASP A 64 -11.71 3.82 9.44
N LEU A 65 -12.27 4.79 8.72
CA LEU A 65 -12.10 4.92 7.29
C LEU A 65 -11.09 6.03 6.96
N LEU A 66 -9.96 5.62 6.41
CA LEU A 66 -8.93 6.54 5.92
C LEU A 66 -9.25 6.95 4.49
N CYS A 67 -9.50 8.24 4.31
CA CYS A 67 -9.74 8.88 3.01
C CYS A 67 -8.61 9.86 2.69
N GLY A 68 -8.22 9.91 1.42
CA GLY A 68 -7.18 10.82 0.94
C GLY A 68 -6.85 10.56 -0.52
N SER A 69 -5.88 11.31 -1.05
CA SER A 69 -5.40 11.17 -2.42
C SER A 69 -3.89 11.15 -2.46
N ILE A 70 -3.32 10.28 -3.30
CA ILE A 70 -1.91 10.28 -3.66
C ILE A 70 -1.81 10.68 -5.12
N SER A 71 -1.13 11.79 -5.40
CA SER A 71 -0.91 12.30 -6.75
C SER A 71 0.58 12.28 -7.07
N CYS A 72 0.95 11.75 -8.24
CA CYS A 72 2.33 11.64 -8.68
C CYS A 72 2.49 12.38 -10.02
N TYR A 73 3.53 13.21 -10.12
CA TYR A 73 3.84 13.98 -11.32
C TYR A 73 5.30 13.76 -11.68
N LYS A 74 5.60 13.77 -12.98
CA LYS A 74 6.98 13.84 -13.46
C LYS A 74 7.53 15.24 -13.13
N ASN A 75 8.72 15.30 -12.54
CA ASN A 75 9.45 16.55 -12.30
C ASN A 75 9.94 17.18 -13.61
#